data_AF-A0A9D0UEU2-F1
#
_entry.id   AF-A0A9D0UEU2-F1
#
_cell.length_a   1.000
_cell.length_b   1.000
_cell.length_c   1.000
_cell.angle_alpha   90.00
_cell.angle_beta   90.00
_cell.angle_gamma   90.00
#
_symmetry.space_group_name_H-M   'P 1'
#
loop_
_entity.id
_entity.type
_entity.pdbx_description
1 polymer ?
#
loop_
_entity_poly.entity_id
_entity_poly.type
_entity_poly.pdbx_seq_one_letter_code
_entity_poly.pdbx_strand_id
1 'polypeptide(L)'
;MPERLIMLQIEETSFHHGIGLWRLGFRPFFLGAGIFAVVMMAAWMGAYLFGWNIVPAGYAAPLWHAHEMIYGYAVAVIAGFLLTAVRNWTNVQTLHGNGLMALFALWVAARLSPFLGSPVLVLLIDTTFMFALTAALLHPIVKAKSWNQLVIAA
;
A
#
# COMPACT_ATOMS: atom_id res chain seq x y z
N MET A 1 -37.11 -22.04 -41.17
CA MET A 1 -36.79 -21.29 -39.93
C MET A 1 -35.38 -21.70 -39.53
N PRO A 2 -34.35 -20.84 -39.64
CA PRO A 2 -33.01 -21.24 -39.20
C PRO A 2 -32.85 -20.90 -37.72
N GLU A 3 -32.57 -21.92 -36.93
CA GLU A 3 -32.22 -21.81 -35.52
C GLU A 3 -30.90 -21.03 -35.41
N ARG A 4 -30.95 -19.84 -34.79
CA ARG A 4 -29.76 -19.11 -34.39
C ARG A 4 -29.09 -19.89 -33.26
N LEU A 5 -28.13 -20.75 -33.63
CA LEU A 5 -27.11 -21.24 -32.72
C LEU A 5 -26.33 -20.02 -32.24
N ILE A 6 -26.72 -19.49 -31.08
CA ILE A 6 -25.91 -18.57 -30.31
C ILE A 6 -24.69 -19.38 -29.89
N MET A 7 -23.62 -19.31 -30.67
CA MET A 7 -22.29 -19.69 -30.21
C MET A 7 -21.98 -18.77 -29.02
N LEU A 8 -22.31 -19.24 -27.82
CA LEU A 8 -21.71 -18.74 -26.59
C LEU A 8 -20.23 -19.05 -26.72
N GLN A 9 -19.51 -18.09 -27.31
CA GLN A 9 -18.07 -18.05 -27.35
C GLN A 9 -17.65 -17.82 -25.89
N ILE A 10 -17.59 -18.92 -25.13
CA ILE A 10 -17.00 -18.92 -23.80
C ILE A 10 -15.53 -18.61 -24.07
N GLU A 11 -15.18 -17.33 -23.97
CA GLU A 11 -13.82 -16.88 -23.96
C GLU A 11 -13.14 -17.64 -22.82
N GLU A 12 -12.36 -18.67 -23.17
CA GLU A 12 -11.58 -19.42 -22.20
C GLU A 12 -10.64 -18.42 -21.54
N THR A 13 -11.06 -17.95 -20.36
CA THR A 13 -10.25 -17.06 -19.55
C THR A 13 -9.05 -17.89 -19.12
N SER A 14 -7.94 -17.73 -19.85
CA SER A 14 -6.69 -18.41 -19.51
C SER A 14 -6.30 -18.03 -18.08
N PHE A 15 -6.52 -18.96 -17.15
CA PHE A 15 -6.13 -18.78 -15.76
C PHE A 15 -4.60 -18.81 -15.71
N HIS A 16 -3.97 -17.63 -15.70
CA HIS A 16 -2.54 -17.53 -15.43
C HIS A 16 -2.28 -17.98 -13.98
N HIS A 17 -1.62 -19.12 -13.82
CA HIS A 17 -1.33 -19.82 -12.55
C HIS A 17 -0.25 -19.16 -11.66
N GLY A 18 -0.07 -17.84 -11.73
CA GLY A 18 0.88 -17.11 -10.88
C GLY A 18 0.17 -16.44 -9.70
N ILE A 19 0.79 -16.45 -8.51
CA ILE A 19 0.35 -15.64 -7.36
C ILE A 19 0.32 -14.17 -7.81
N GLY A 20 -0.86 -13.67 -8.14
CA GLY A 20 -1.05 -12.35 -8.75
C GLY A 20 -0.94 -11.19 -7.76
N LEU A 21 -0.12 -11.32 -6.72
CA LEU A 21 0.04 -10.34 -5.64
C LEU A 21 0.39 -8.97 -6.23
N TRP A 22 1.32 -8.91 -7.18
CA TRP A 22 1.79 -7.66 -7.78
C TRP A 22 0.93 -7.13 -8.93
N ARG A 23 -0.22 -7.73 -9.22
CA ARG A 23 -1.09 -7.28 -10.34
C ARG A 23 -1.98 -6.09 -9.98
N LEU A 24 -2.35 -5.96 -8.71
CA LEU A 24 -3.30 -4.96 -8.22
C LEU A 24 -2.79 -4.40 -6.89
N GLY A 25 -2.76 -3.06 -6.78
CA GLY A 25 -2.24 -2.36 -5.60
C GLY A 25 -2.90 -2.77 -4.29
N PHE A 26 -4.20 -3.09 -4.29
CA PHE A 26 -4.90 -3.51 -3.09
C PHE A 26 -4.28 -4.77 -2.44
N ARG A 27 -3.77 -5.71 -3.23
CA ARG A 27 -3.38 -7.04 -2.72
C ARG A 27 -2.18 -6.97 -1.77
N PRO A 28 -1.01 -6.41 -2.16
CA PRO A 28 0.14 -6.35 -1.27
C PRO A 28 -0.12 -5.38 -0.11
N PHE A 29 -0.76 -4.24 -0.36
CA PHE A 29 -0.96 -3.22 0.67
C PHE A 29 -2.01 -3.60 1.72
N PHE A 30 -3.15 -4.20 1.36
CA PHE A 30 -4.10 -4.66 2.38
C PHE A 30 -3.58 -5.87 3.15
N LEU A 31 -2.90 -6.81 2.46
CA LEU A 31 -2.28 -7.94 3.15
C LEU A 31 -1.19 -7.46 4.12
N GLY A 32 -0.33 -6.56 3.64
CA GLY A 32 0.71 -5.91 4.45
C GLY A 32 0.12 -5.15 5.64
N ALA A 33 -0.92 -4.34 5.42
CA ALA A 33 -1.60 -3.60 6.48
C ALA A 33 -2.22 -4.53 7.54
N GLY A 34 -2.87 -5.62 7.11
CA GLY A 34 -3.47 -6.59 8.03
C GLY A 34 -2.43 -7.30 8.89
N ILE A 35 -1.35 -7.81 8.27
CA ILE A 35 -0.24 -8.42 9.01
C ILE A 35 0.40 -7.40 9.96
N PHE A 36 0.65 -6.19 9.47
CA PHE A 36 1.29 -5.13 10.23
C PHE A 36 0.45 -4.69 11.43
N ALA A 37 -0.87 -4.59 11.28
CA ALA A 37 -1.78 -4.28 12.38
C ALA A 37 -1.68 -5.33 13.50
N VAL A 38 -1.73 -6.62 13.15
CA VAL A 38 -1.60 -7.71 14.12
C VAL A 38 -0.25 -7.65 14.84
N VAL A 39 0.85 -7.50 14.08
CA VAL A 39 2.21 -7.45 14.62
C VAL A 39 2.39 -6.24 15.54
N MET A 40 1.99 -5.05 15.10
CA MET A 40 2.18 -3.82 15.89
C MET A 40 1.28 -3.75 17.11
N MET A 41 0.06 -4.30 17.06
CA MET A 41 -0.79 -4.40 18.24
C MET A 41 -0.22 -5.38 19.26
N ALA A 42 0.28 -6.54 18.81
CA ALA A 42 0.96 -7.49 19.68
C ALA A 42 2.23 -6.88 20.29
N ALA A 43 3.04 -6.18 19.49
CA ALA A 43 4.22 -5.45 19.95
C ALA A 43 3.85 -4.40 21.01
N TRP A 44 2.87 -3.56 20.72
CA TRP A 44 2.38 -2.53 21.64
C TRP A 44 1.88 -3.12 22.96
N MET A 45 1.04 -4.15 22.91
CA MET A 45 0.58 -4.85 24.11
C MET A 45 1.73 -5.50 24.89
N GLY A 46 2.69 -6.09 24.17
CA GLY A 46 3.93 -6.64 24.70
C GLY A 46 4.70 -5.61 25.54
N ALA A 47 4.96 -4.45 24.94
CA ALA A 47 5.64 -3.34 25.59
C ALA A 47 4.84 -2.78 26.78
N TYR A 48 3.53 -2.60 26.63
CA TYR A 48 2.69 -1.94 27.61
C TYR A 48 2.37 -2.82 28.83
N LEU A 49 2.01 -4.09 28.61
CA LEU A 49 1.58 -5.01 29.68
C LEU A 49 2.74 -5.77 30.31
N PHE A 50 3.75 -6.14 29.51
CA PHE A 50 4.85 -7.02 29.94
C PHE A 50 6.21 -6.32 30.01
N GLY A 51 6.27 -5.02 29.68
CA GLY A 51 7.52 -4.25 29.73
C GLY A 51 8.56 -4.69 28.71
N TRP A 52 8.14 -5.26 27.57
CA TRP A 52 9.08 -5.68 26.53
C TRP A 52 9.89 -4.50 25.98
N ASN A 53 11.22 -4.65 25.95
CA ASN A 53 12.13 -3.63 25.40
C ASN A 53 12.29 -3.79 23.88
N ILE A 54 11.18 -3.56 23.17
CA ILE A 54 11.10 -3.65 21.70
C ILE A 54 10.94 -2.27 21.03
N VAL A 55 10.75 -1.23 21.83
CA VAL A 55 10.58 0.15 21.35
C VAL A 55 11.93 0.63 20.83
N PRO A 56 12.00 1.20 19.60
CA PRO A 56 13.25 1.73 19.08
C PRO A 56 13.87 2.76 20.02
N ALA A 57 15.21 2.72 20.13
CA ALA A 57 15.95 3.60 21.02
C ALA A 57 15.66 5.08 20.71
N GLY A 58 15.41 5.87 21.75
CA GLY A 58 15.10 7.31 21.62
C GLY A 58 13.63 7.63 21.37
N TYR A 59 12.74 6.64 21.28
CA TYR A 59 11.29 6.87 21.15
C TYR A 59 10.56 6.62 22.47
N ALA A 60 9.58 7.46 22.77
CA ALA A 60 8.55 7.11 23.75
C ALA A 60 7.62 6.06 23.14
N ALA A 61 7.32 5.00 23.87
CA ALA A 61 6.49 3.90 23.38
C ALA A 61 5.17 4.38 22.75
N PRO A 62 4.37 5.28 23.38
CA PRO A 62 3.10 5.72 22.80
C PRO A 62 3.27 6.50 21.49
N LEU A 63 4.36 7.27 21.37
CA LEU A 63 4.64 8.04 20.15
C LEU A 63 5.07 7.11 19.00
N TRP A 64 5.89 6.10 19.29
CA TRP A 64 6.24 5.09 18.29
C TRP A 64 4.99 4.34 17.81
N HIS A 65 4.15 3.86 18.73
CA HIS A 65 2.90 3.19 18.37
C HIS A 65 1.99 4.09 17.50
N ALA A 66 1.76 5.33 17.91
CA ALA A 66 0.94 6.27 17.14
C ALA A 66 1.51 6.52 15.73
N HIS A 67 2.83 6.71 15.62
CA HIS A 67 3.51 6.88 14.34
C HIS A 67 3.30 5.67 13.43
N GLU A 68 3.49 4.45 13.95
CA GLU A 68 3.32 3.22 13.17
C GLU A 68 1.85 2.99 12.75
N MET A 69 0.87 3.35 13.59
CA MET A 69 -0.55 3.24 13.24
C MET A 69 -0.97 4.24 12.16
N ILE A 70 -0.46 5.47 12.20
CA ILE A 70 -0.80 6.51 11.23
C ILE A 70 -0.04 6.28 9.93
N TYR A 71 1.29 6.29 9.96
CA TYR A 71 2.11 6.26 8.75
C TYR A 71 2.32 4.85 8.20
N GLY A 72 2.26 3.82 9.05
CA GLY A 72 2.45 2.44 8.66
C GLY A 72 1.16 1.78 8.23
N TYR A 73 0.22 1.64 9.16
CA TYR A 73 -1.05 0.97 8.92
C TYR A 73 -2.01 1.80 8.05
N ALA A 74 -2.38 3.01 8.50
CA ALA A 74 -3.43 3.77 7.82
C ALA A 74 -3.02 4.16 6.39
N VAL A 75 -1.76 4.56 6.18
CA VAL A 75 -1.32 4.88 4.82
C VAL A 75 -1.18 3.63 3.94
N ALA A 76 -0.83 2.45 4.47
CA ALA A 76 -0.88 1.23 3.66
C ALA A 76 -2.31 0.94 3.17
N VAL A 77 -3.31 1.09 4.04
CA VAL A 77 -4.73 0.97 3.68
C VAL A 77 -5.11 1.99 2.60
N ILE A 78 -4.72 3.25 2.78
CA ILE A 78 -4.96 4.34 1.80
C ILE A 78 -4.30 4.01 0.46
N ALA A 79 -3.03 3.58 0.45
CA ALA A 79 -2.30 3.23 -0.76
C ALA A 79 -3.00 2.10 -1.53
N GLY A 80 -3.38 1.02 -0.83
CA GLY A 80 -4.09 -0.11 -1.43
C GLY A 80 -5.43 0.29 -2.05
N PHE A 81 -6.18 1.13 -1.35
CA PHE A 81 -7.45 1.69 -1.84
C PHE A 81 -7.24 2.60 -3.05
N LEU A 82 -6.39 3.63 -2.94
CA LEU A 82 -6.21 4.65 -3.97
C LEU A 82 -5.61 4.10 -5.26
N LEU A 83 -4.62 3.21 -5.19
CA LEU A 83 -4.05 2.56 -6.38
C LEU A 83 -5.09 1.75 -7.16
N THR A 84 -6.16 1.33 -6.50
CA THR A 84 -7.25 0.57 -7.14
C THR A 84 -8.37 1.50 -7.59
N ALA A 85 -8.78 2.45 -6.74
CA ALA A 85 -9.83 3.42 -7.02
C ALA A 85 -9.46 4.32 -8.21
N VAL A 86 -8.24 4.88 -8.22
CA VAL A 86 -7.76 5.75 -9.30
C VAL A 86 -7.72 4.99 -10.63
N ARG A 87 -7.29 3.73 -10.64
CA ARG A 87 -7.34 2.89 -11.83
C ARG A 87 -8.78 2.75 -12.36
N ASN A 88 -9.73 2.46 -11.47
CA ASN A 88 -11.13 2.26 -11.83
C ASN A 88 -11.77 3.54 -12.39
N TRP A 89 -11.44 4.70 -11.83
CA TRP A 89 -12.00 5.97 -12.27
C TRP A 89 -11.39 6.50 -13.56
N THR A 90 -10.06 6.37 -13.70
CA THR A 90 -9.32 6.93 -14.84
C THR A 90 -9.28 5.99 -16.04
N ASN A 91 -9.61 4.71 -15.85
CA ASN A 91 -9.32 3.63 -16.81
C ASN A 91 -7.84 3.57 -17.25
N VAL A 92 -6.93 4.24 -16.52
CA VAL A 92 -5.50 4.22 -16.75
C VAL A 92 -4.86 3.29 -15.73
N GLN A 93 -3.96 2.43 -16.22
CA GLN A 93 -3.23 1.51 -15.37
C GLN A 93 -2.37 2.26 -14.35
N THR A 94 -2.57 1.96 -13.06
CA THR A 94 -1.71 2.37 -11.94
C THR A 94 -0.51 1.43 -11.81
N LEU A 95 0.39 1.71 -10.86
CA LEU A 95 1.58 0.86 -10.63
C LEU A 95 1.22 -0.62 -10.49
N HIS A 96 1.94 -1.47 -11.23
CA HIS A 96 1.84 -2.92 -11.19
C HIS A 96 3.23 -3.56 -11.37
N GLY A 97 3.32 -4.87 -11.10
CA GLY A 97 4.56 -5.63 -11.22
C GLY A 97 5.69 -5.02 -10.40
N ASN A 98 6.84 -4.78 -11.05
CA ASN A 98 8.06 -4.29 -10.40
C ASN A 98 7.88 -2.91 -9.76
N GLY A 99 7.11 -2.00 -10.37
CA GLY A 99 6.87 -0.67 -9.80
C GLY A 99 6.06 -0.73 -8.50
N LEU A 100 5.08 -1.62 -8.44
CA LEU A 100 4.31 -1.87 -7.22
C LEU A 100 5.16 -2.56 -6.15
N MET A 101 6.04 -3.49 -6.56
CA MET A 101 6.97 -4.15 -5.66
C MET A 101 7.96 -3.16 -5.04
N ALA A 102 8.50 -2.22 -5.83
CA ALA A 102 9.39 -1.17 -5.33
C ALA A 102 8.67 -0.24 -4.34
N LEU A 103 7.43 0.18 -4.64
CA LEU A 103 6.65 1.02 -3.74
C LEU A 103 6.33 0.29 -2.42
N PHE A 104 5.98 -0.99 -2.49
CA PHE A 104 5.73 -1.80 -1.28
C PHE A 104 7.02 -2.05 -0.48
N ALA A 105 8.14 -2.32 -1.14
CA ALA A 105 9.44 -2.46 -0.48
C ALA A 105 9.87 -1.17 0.23
N LEU A 106 9.60 -0.01 -0.39
CA LEU A 106 9.83 1.29 0.23
C LEU A 106 8.98 1.48 1.48
N TRP A 107 7.70 1.07 1.45
CA TRP A 107 6.85 1.06 2.64
C TRP A 107 7.43 0.17 3.75
N VAL A 108 7.85 -1.06 3.44
CA VAL A 108 8.49 -1.96 4.42
C VAL A 108 9.77 -1.34 4.99
N ALA A 109 10.61 -0.75 4.15
CA ALA A 109 11.84 -0.10 4.57
C ALA A 109 11.55 1.05 5.56
N ALA A 110 10.48 1.81 5.34
CA ALA A 110 10.04 2.86 6.24
C ALA A 110 9.72 2.31 7.64
N ARG A 111 9.07 1.14 7.72
CA ARG A 111 8.71 0.49 9.01
C ARG A 111 9.92 -0.07 9.77
N LEU A 112 10.97 -0.46 9.05
CA LEU A 112 12.20 -0.98 9.64
C LEU A 112 13.17 0.14 10.04
N SER A 113 13.01 1.33 9.46
CA SER A 113 13.91 2.46 9.67
C SER A 113 14.07 2.94 11.13
N PRO A 114 13.04 2.92 12.01
CA PRO A 114 13.22 3.34 13.40
C PRO A 114 14.23 2.49 14.17
N PHE A 115 14.35 1.20 13.82
CA PHE A 115 15.28 0.27 14.46
C PHE A 115 16.76 0.54 14.09
N LEU A 116 17.02 1.40 13.11
CA LEU A 116 18.37 1.84 12.75
C LEU A 116 18.88 2.98 13.64
N GLY A 117 18.04 3.52 14.53
CA GLY A 117 18.44 4.52 15.52
C GLY A 117 18.67 5.93 14.97
N SER A 118 18.23 6.21 13.73
CA SER A 118 18.36 7.53 13.10
C SER A 118 16.98 8.12 12.76
N PRO A 119 16.50 9.12 13.51
CA PRO A 119 15.24 9.80 13.21
C PRO A 119 15.22 10.46 11.81
N VAL A 120 16.40 10.86 11.31
CA VAL A 120 16.54 11.42 9.96
C VAL A 120 16.23 10.36 8.90
N LEU A 121 16.63 9.10 9.10
CA LEU A 121 16.30 8.02 8.16
C LEU A 121 14.79 7.75 8.15
N VAL A 122 14.13 7.76 9.31
CA VAL A 122 12.67 7.61 9.41
C VAL A 122 11.98 8.70 8.60
N LEU A 123 12.33 9.96 8.86
CA LEU A 123 11.77 11.11 8.14
C LEU A 123 11.98 10.98 6.63
N LEU A 124 13.21 10.70 6.19
CA LEU A 124 13.53 10.63 4.76
C LEU A 124 12.78 9.50 4.06
N ILE A 125 12.74 8.30 4.65
CA ILE A 125 12.13 7.14 4.01
C ILE A 125 10.60 7.26 4.00
N ASP A 126 9.98 7.71 5.09
CA ASP A 126 8.54 7.97 5.14
C ASP A 126 8.11 9.03 4.13
N THR A 127 8.83 10.13 4.09
CA THR A 127 8.52 11.22 3.16
C THR A 127 8.72 10.76 1.71
N THR A 128 9.77 9.98 1.44
CA THR A 128 10.02 9.41 0.12
C THR A 128 8.88 8.47 -0.29
N PHE A 129 8.37 7.65 0.62
CA PHE A 129 7.21 6.80 0.36
C PHE A 129 5.97 7.61 0.01
N MET A 130 5.67 8.67 0.78
CA MET A 130 4.52 9.55 0.49
C MET A 130 4.63 10.18 -0.89
N PHE A 131 5.78 10.77 -1.22
CA PHE A 131 5.99 11.38 -2.54
C PHE A 131 5.91 10.36 -3.66
N ALA A 132 6.47 9.16 -3.48
CA ALA A 132 6.40 8.09 -4.47
C ALA A 132 4.95 7.63 -4.70
N LEU A 133 4.16 7.49 -3.63
CA LEU A 133 2.74 7.16 -3.72
C LEU A 133 1.96 8.26 -4.44
N THR A 134 2.13 9.53 -4.04
CA THR A 134 1.47 10.66 -4.67
C THR A 134 1.82 10.76 -6.16
N ALA A 135 3.09 10.62 -6.53
CA ALA A 135 3.51 10.60 -7.94
C ALA A 135 2.87 9.46 -8.73
N ALA A 136 2.77 8.27 -8.12
CA ALA A 136 2.11 7.10 -8.72
C ALA A 136 0.62 7.32 -8.97
N LEU A 137 -0.05 8.09 -8.12
CA LEU A 137 -1.47 8.44 -8.26
C LEU A 137 -1.69 9.60 -9.23
N LEU A 138 -0.79 10.58 -9.26
CA LEU A 138 -0.89 11.74 -10.17
C LEU A 138 -0.77 11.36 -11.64
N HIS A 139 0.15 10.46 -11.99
CA HIS A 139 0.37 10.02 -13.38
C HIS A 139 -0.94 9.61 -14.11
N PRO A 140 -1.75 8.67 -13.60
CA PRO A 140 -3.01 8.28 -14.24
C PRO A 140 -4.07 9.39 -14.20
N ILE A 141 -4.15 10.20 -13.14
CA ILE A 141 -5.13 11.30 -13.04
C ILE A 141 -4.88 12.37 -14.11
N VAL A 142 -3.62 12.79 -14.26
CA VAL A 142 -3.20 13.78 -15.27
C VAL A 142 -3.40 13.21 -16.67
N LYS A 143 -3.03 11.94 -16.90
CA LYS A 143 -3.18 11.27 -18.19
C LYS A 143 -4.65 11.15 -18.62
N ALA A 144 -5.56 10.86 -17.68
CA ALA A 144 -6.99 10.78 -17.93
C ALA A 144 -7.69 12.15 -17.90
N LYS A 145 -6.97 13.25 -17.59
CA LYS A 145 -7.53 14.59 -17.39
C LYS A 145 -8.69 14.63 -16.38
N SER A 146 -8.61 13.78 -15.35
CA SER A 146 -9.65 13.63 -14.32
C SER A 146 -9.47 14.68 -13.20
N TRP A 147 -9.62 15.96 -13.54
CA TRP A 147 -9.30 17.08 -12.64
C TRP A 147 -10.11 17.07 -11.33
N ASN A 148 -11.34 16.56 -11.36
CA ASN A 148 -12.19 16.42 -10.17
C ASN A 148 -11.62 15.45 -9.13
N GLN A 149 -10.67 14.59 -9.53
CA GLN A 149 -10.06 13.60 -8.66
C GLN A 149 -8.67 14.01 -8.16
N LEU A 150 -8.16 15.19 -8.56
CA LEU A 150 -6.88 15.70 -8.07
C LEU A 150 -6.86 15.91 -6.56
N VAL A 151 -8.01 16.24 -5.96
CA VAL A 151 -8.15 16.43 -4.51
C VAL A 151 -7.72 15.18 -3.73
N ILE A 152 -7.78 14.00 -4.34
CA ILE A 152 -7.44 12.73 -3.71
C ILE A 152 -5.92 12.48 -3.75
N ALA A 153 -5.19 13.19 -4.61
CA ALA A 153 -3.75 13.11 -4.75
C ALA A 153 -3.00 14.30 -4.10
N ALA A 154 -3.73 15.28 -3.55
CA ALA A 154 -3.19 16.44 -2.83
C ALA A 154 -3.17 16.18 -1.32
#